data_AF-F2ZAG0-F1
#
_entry.id   AF-F2ZAG0-F1
#
_cell.length_a   1.000
_cell.length_b   1.000
_cell.length_c   1.000
_cell.angle_alpha   90.00
_cell.angle_beta   90.00
_cell.angle_gamma   90.00
#
_symmetry.space_group_name_H-M   'P 1'
#
loop_
_entity.id
_entity.type
_entity.pdbx_description
1 polymer ?
#
loop_
_entity_poly.entity_id
_entity_poly.type
_entity_poly.pdbx_seq_one_letter_code
_entity_poly.pdbx_strand_id
1 'polypeptide(L)'
;VLEQLWQQKEERIKEFSDVQSQIQQICGEIAGNLNLSDASPAVDESDLSLKKLDEYQSELQELQKEKSERLHKVLEFVSTVHDLCAVLGMDFFSTVTEVHPSLNDSTGVQSKSISNDTLARLAKTVLTLKEDKKQRLQKLQELASQLIDLWNLMDTHPEERSLFDHVTCNMSASVDEVTVPGALALDLIEQAEVEVERLDQLKASRMKEIAFKKQTELEEIFARAHVEIDPDAAREKIMALIDSGNVEPAELLADMDNQIAKAKEESLSRKDILDKVEKWMSACE
;
A
#
# COMPACT_ATOMS: atom_id res chain seq x y z
N VAL A 1 -4.10 57.35 -52.65
CA VAL A 1 -5.40 56.94 -52.06
C VAL A 1 -5.65 55.46 -52.24
N LEU A 2 -5.76 54.93 -53.48
CA LEU A 2 -6.03 53.50 -53.68
C LEU A 2 -4.94 52.60 -53.07
N GLU A 3 -3.66 52.91 -53.33
CA GLU A 3 -2.51 52.14 -52.85
C GLU A 3 -2.39 52.12 -51.31
N GLN A 4 -2.78 53.22 -50.64
CA GLN A 4 -2.85 53.28 -49.18
C GLN A 4 -3.97 52.38 -48.62
N LEU A 5 -5.12 52.31 -49.29
CA LEU A 5 -6.22 51.42 -48.87
C LEU A 5 -5.88 49.94 -49.09
N TRP A 6 -5.13 49.62 -50.14
CA TRP A 6 -4.59 48.27 -50.36
C TRP A 6 -3.62 47.87 -49.27
N GLN A 7 -2.71 48.77 -48.89
CA GLN A 7 -1.75 48.52 -47.82
C GLN A 7 -2.46 48.32 -46.46
N GLN A 8 -3.45 49.15 -46.13
CA GLN A 8 -4.25 48.98 -44.92
C GLN A 8 -5.05 47.68 -44.91
N LYS A 9 -5.57 47.23 -46.07
CA LYS A 9 -6.25 45.94 -46.18
C LYS A 9 -5.28 44.78 -45.89
N GLU A 10 -4.09 44.83 -46.48
CA GLU A 10 -3.06 43.80 -46.29
C GLU A 10 -2.58 43.70 -44.84
N GLU A 11 -2.30 44.84 -44.21
CA GLU A 11 -1.94 44.89 -42.77
C GLU A 11 -3.02 44.25 -41.91
N ARG A 12 -4.28 44.49 -42.24
CA ARG A 12 -5.42 43.96 -41.50
C ARG A 12 -5.61 42.46 -41.71
N ILE A 13 -5.46 41.97 -42.94
CA ILE A 13 -5.47 40.52 -43.22
C ILE A 13 -4.39 39.82 -42.39
N LYS A 14 -3.20 40.42 -42.32
CA LYS A 14 -2.10 39.89 -41.53
C LYS A 14 -2.44 39.82 -40.04
N GLU A 15 -3.00 40.89 -39.46
CA GLU A 15 -3.44 40.89 -38.05
C GLU A 15 -4.47 39.79 -37.75
N PHE A 16 -5.47 39.61 -38.63
CA PHE A 16 -6.45 38.54 -38.49
C PHE A 16 -5.80 37.15 -38.57
N SER A 17 -4.90 36.96 -39.54
CA SER A 17 -4.18 35.70 -39.71
C SER A 17 -3.34 35.36 -38.48
N ASP A 18 -2.64 36.35 -37.91
CA ASP A 18 -1.80 36.18 -36.72
C ASP A 18 -2.64 35.80 -35.48
N VAL A 19 -3.78 36.46 -35.25
CA VAL A 19 -4.68 36.16 -34.12
C VAL A 19 -5.33 34.77 -34.29
N GLN A 20 -5.86 34.47 -35.48
CA GLN A 20 -6.46 33.16 -35.75
C GLN A 20 -5.44 32.02 -35.64
N SER A 21 -4.19 32.24 -36.05
CA SER A 21 -3.12 31.24 -35.94
C SER A 21 -2.83 30.91 -34.48
N GLN A 22 -2.78 31.93 -33.61
CA GLN A 22 -2.60 31.74 -32.17
C GLN A 22 -3.78 31.00 -31.53
N ILE A 23 -5.02 31.35 -31.90
CA ILE A 23 -6.22 30.64 -31.45
C ILE A 23 -6.12 29.16 -31.85
N GLN A 24 -5.84 28.88 -33.12
CA GLN A 24 -5.72 27.51 -33.62
C GLN A 24 -4.62 26.71 -32.92
N GLN A 25 -3.48 27.35 -32.66
CA GLN A 25 -2.39 26.74 -31.91
C GLN A 25 -2.82 26.35 -30.49
N ILE A 26 -3.42 27.28 -29.73
CA ILE A 26 -3.85 27.02 -28.35
C ILE A 26 -4.94 25.94 -28.32
N CYS A 27 -5.91 26.02 -29.23
CA CYS A 27 -6.94 24.99 -29.39
C CYS A 27 -6.33 23.62 -29.73
N GLY A 28 -5.30 23.58 -30.58
CA GLY A 28 -4.55 22.37 -30.91
C GLY A 28 -3.81 21.78 -29.72
N GLU A 29 -3.14 22.61 -28.91
CA GLU A 29 -2.48 22.21 -27.66
C GLU A 29 -3.47 21.63 -26.65
N ILE A 30 -4.63 22.28 -26.48
CA ILE A 30 -5.71 21.85 -25.58
C ILE A 30 -6.34 20.53 -26.05
N ALA A 31 -6.58 20.39 -27.35
CA ALA A 31 -7.14 19.16 -27.92
C ALA A 31 -6.13 18.00 -27.91
N GLY A 32 -4.82 18.29 -27.90
CA GLY A 32 -3.76 17.30 -28.09
C GLY A 32 -3.52 16.94 -29.56
N ASN A 33 -4.00 17.77 -30.49
CA ASN A 33 -3.97 17.53 -31.94
C ASN A 33 -2.97 18.43 -32.68
N LEU A 34 -1.89 18.85 -32.01
CA LEU A 34 -0.85 19.74 -32.55
C LEU A 34 -0.29 19.33 -33.92
N ASN A 35 -0.43 18.05 -34.30
CA ASN A 35 0.07 17.51 -35.57
C ASN A 35 -0.84 17.75 -36.80
N LEU A 36 -2.01 18.40 -36.67
CA LEU A 36 -3.02 18.42 -37.74
C LEU A 36 -3.15 19.72 -38.56
N SER A 37 -2.46 20.83 -38.23
CA SER A 37 -2.53 22.02 -39.08
C SER A 37 -1.37 23.00 -38.89
N ASP A 38 -0.28 22.76 -39.62
CA ASP A 38 0.66 23.83 -40.03
C ASP A 38 0.07 24.73 -41.13
N ALA A 39 -1.18 24.48 -41.57
CA ALA A 39 -1.87 25.34 -42.52
C ALA A 39 -2.31 26.63 -41.83
N SER A 40 -1.85 27.77 -42.36
CA SER A 40 -2.32 29.09 -41.93
C SER A 40 -3.85 29.15 -42.06
N PRO A 41 -4.56 29.72 -41.07
CA PRO A 41 -6.00 29.88 -41.14
C PRO A 41 -6.37 30.74 -42.34
N ALA A 42 -7.33 30.27 -43.12
CA ALA A 42 -7.90 31.06 -44.22
C ALA A 42 -8.69 32.22 -43.62
N VAL A 43 -8.16 33.45 -43.75
CA VAL A 43 -8.82 34.66 -43.27
C VAL A 43 -10.05 34.93 -44.14
N ASP A 44 -11.20 35.11 -43.49
CA ASP A 44 -12.41 35.55 -44.17
C ASP A 44 -12.26 37.02 -44.60
N GLU A 45 -11.90 37.24 -45.86
CA GLU A 45 -11.78 38.58 -46.43
C GLU A 45 -13.13 39.32 -46.57
N SER A 46 -14.26 38.65 -46.34
CA SER A 46 -15.59 39.27 -46.47
C SER A 46 -15.96 40.17 -45.28
N ASP A 47 -15.39 39.94 -44.10
CA ASP A 47 -15.60 40.75 -42.89
C ASP A 47 -14.28 41.05 -42.15
N LEU A 48 -13.59 42.08 -42.63
CA LEU A 48 -12.41 42.65 -41.97
C LEU A 48 -12.79 43.79 -40.99
N SER A 49 -13.97 43.77 -40.37
CA SER A 49 -14.39 44.87 -39.48
C SER A 49 -13.58 44.95 -38.18
N LEU A 50 -13.55 46.12 -37.52
CA LEU A 50 -12.90 46.28 -36.20
C LEU A 50 -13.59 45.40 -35.15
N LYS A 51 -14.92 45.33 -35.23
CA LYS A 51 -15.72 44.51 -34.33
C LYS A 51 -15.33 43.03 -34.43
N LYS A 52 -15.16 42.49 -35.64
CA LYS A 52 -14.76 41.08 -35.83
C LYS A 52 -13.35 40.81 -35.28
N LEU A 53 -12.43 41.76 -35.46
CA LEU A 53 -11.09 41.65 -34.88
C LEU A 53 -11.14 41.65 -33.35
N ASP A 54 -11.93 42.55 -32.74
CA ASP A 54 -12.11 42.64 -31.29
C ASP A 54 -12.72 41.34 -30.71
N GLU A 55 -13.65 40.70 -31.45
CA GLU A 55 -14.20 39.38 -31.08
C GLU A 55 -13.10 38.30 -31.03
N TYR A 56 -12.26 38.19 -32.07
CA TYR A 56 -11.16 37.22 -32.08
C TYR A 56 -10.09 37.53 -31.02
N GLN A 57 -9.80 38.81 -30.78
CA GLN A 57 -8.87 39.20 -29.70
C GLN A 57 -9.43 38.83 -28.31
N SER A 58 -10.73 38.97 -28.11
CA SER A 58 -11.40 38.55 -26.86
C SER A 58 -11.32 37.03 -26.68
N GLU A 59 -11.62 36.25 -27.73
CA GLU A 59 -11.48 34.80 -27.73
C GLU A 59 -10.04 34.35 -27.43
N LEU A 60 -9.05 35.00 -28.06
CA LEU A 60 -7.64 34.72 -27.81
C LEU A 60 -7.26 34.99 -26.35
N GLN A 61 -7.75 36.08 -25.74
CA GLN A 61 -7.50 36.37 -24.33
C GLN A 61 -8.11 35.31 -23.40
N GLU A 62 -9.33 34.86 -23.68
CA GLU A 62 -9.97 33.78 -22.92
C GLU A 62 -9.18 32.46 -23.02
N LEU A 63 -8.73 32.10 -24.23
CA LEU A 63 -7.92 30.90 -24.47
C LEU A 63 -6.54 30.98 -23.82
N GLN A 64 -5.89 32.14 -23.82
CA GLN A 64 -4.61 32.35 -23.12
C GLN A 64 -4.78 32.20 -21.60
N LYS A 65 -5.90 32.66 -21.05
CA LYS A 65 -6.25 32.46 -19.65
C LYS A 65 -6.48 30.97 -19.35
N GLU A 66 -7.28 30.27 -20.16
CA GLU A 66 -7.52 28.83 -20.00
C GLU A 66 -6.21 28.03 -20.08
N LYS A 67 -5.34 28.34 -21.05
CA LYS A 67 -4.01 27.73 -21.19
C LYS A 67 -3.19 27.88 -19.91
N SER A 68 -3.19 29.06 -19.31
CA SER A 68 -2.46 29.34 -18.07
C SER A 68 -3.04 28.57 -16.88
N GLU A 69 -4.36 28.51 -16.75
CA GLU A 69 -5.06 27.75 -15.71
C GLU A 69 -4.80 26.24 -15.84
N ARG A 70 -4.83 25.70 -17.06
CA ARG A 70 -4.51 24.30 -17.34
C ARG A 70 -3.06 23.96 -17.01
N LEU A 71 -2.11 24.82 -17.39
CA LEU A 71 -0.71 24.63 -17.05
C LEU A 71 -0.50 24.58 -15.54
N HIS A 72 -1.14 25.50 -14.79
CA HIS A 72 -1.09 25.49 -13.34
C HIS A 72 -1.62 24.17 -12.75
N LYS A 73 -2.76 23.69 -13.27
CA LYS A 73 -3.35 22.41 -12.85
C LYS A 73 -2.47 21.20 -13.18
N VAL A 74 -1.80 21.20 -14.33
CA VAL A 74 -0.81 20.17 -14.68
C VAL A 74 0.33 20.15 -13.67
N LEU A 75 0.87 21.32 -13.31
CA LEU A 75 1.96 21.42 -12.34
C LEU A 75 1.52 20.96 -10.94
N GLU A 76 0.30 21.30 -10.52
CA GLU A 76 -0.29 20.84 -9.26
C GLU A 76 -0.40 19.30 -9.23
N PHE A 77 -0.91 18.68 -10.29
CA PHE A 77 -0.98 17.23 -10.39
C PHE A 77 0.40 16.58 -10.41
N VAL A 78 1.37 17.13 -11.15
CA VAL A 78 2.73 16.60 -11.17
C VAL A 78 3.37 16.68 -9.77
N SER A 79 3.19 17.79 -9.05
CA SER A 79 3.64 17.91 -7.66
C SER A 79 2.98 16.86 -6.76
N THR A 80 1.67 16.66 -6.91
CA THR A 80 0.93 15.65 -6.15
C THR A 80 1.44 14.23 -6.44
N VAL A 81 1.71 13.92 -7.72
CA VAL A 81 2.29 12.63 -8.12
C VAL A 81 3.68 12.45 -7.51
N HIS A 82 4.52 13.49 -7.52
CA HIS A 82 5.83 13.46 -6.90
C HIS A 82 5.74 13.10 -5.40
N ASP A 83 4.88 13.79 -4.65
CA ASP A 83 4.73 13.56 -3.22
C ASP A 83 4.18 12.16 -2.91
N LEU A 84 3.22 11.68 -3.72
CA LEU A 84 2.70 10.32 -3.58
C LEU A 84 3.76 9.26 -3.91
N CYS A 85 4.52 9.43 -4.99
CA CYS A 85 5.62 8.53 -5.35
C CYS A 85 6.69 8.50 -4.26
N ALA A 86 7.05 9.65 -3.68
CA ALA A 86 8.01 9.72 -2.59
C ALA A 86 7.56 8.89 -1.39
N VAL A 87 6.31 9.02 -0.94
CA VAL A 87 5.78 8.23 0.20
C VAL A 87 5.68 6.73 -0.12
N LEU A 88 5.26 6.38 -1.33
CA LEU A 88 5.09 4.99 -1.79
C LEU A 88 6.41 4.30 -2.19
N GLY A 89 7.53 5.03 -2.21
CA GLY A 89 8.81 4.52 -2.70
C GLY A 89 8.81 4.16 -4.19
N MET A 90 8.00 4.83 -5.01
CA MET A 90 7.87 4.57 -6.45
C MET A 90 8.75 5.52 -7.26
N ASP A 91 9.16 5.08 -8.46
CA ASP A 91 9.88 5.95 -9.39
C ASP A 91 8.94 7.02 -9.99
N PHE A 92 9.15 8.26 -9.58
CA PHE A 92 8.42 9.42 -10.10
C PHE A 92 8.56 9.54 -11.61
N PHE A 93 9.78 9.35 -12.15
CA PHE A 93 10.07 9.59 -13.56
C PHE A 93 9.31 8.62 -14.48
N SER A 94 9.35 7.32 -14.19
CA SER A 94 8.54 6.33 -14.90
C SER A 94 7.06 6.68 -14.82
N THR A 95 6.57 7.06 -13.64
CA THR A 95 5.14 7.36 -13.41
C THR A 95 4.64 8.55 -14.24
N VAL A 96 5.40 9.66 -14.31
CA VAL A 96 4.98 10.84 -15.09
C VAL A 96 5.21 10.69 -16.59
N THR A 97 6.26 9.97 -17.01
CA THR A 97 6.55 9.74 -18.43
C THR A 97 5.57 8.79 -19.08
N GLU A 98 5.02 7.82 -18.32
CA GLU A 98 3.88 7.03 -18.75
C GLU A 98 2.68 7.91 -19.10
N VAL A 99 2.40 8.94 -18.29
CA VAL A 99 1.33 9.90 -18.58
C VAL A 99 1.66 10.75 -19.80
N HIS A 100 2.79 11.44 -19.83
CA HIS A 100 3.25 12.12 -21.04
C HIS A 100 4.75 12.43 -20.94
N PRO A 101 5.56 12.16 -22.00
CA PRO A 101 7.01 12.37 -21.96
C PRO A 101 7.44 13.80 -21.59
N SER A 102 6.64 14.80 -21.97
CA SER A 102 6.95 16.21 -21.68
C SER A 102 6.74 16.63 -20.23
N LEU A 103 6.19 15.78 -19.37
CA LEU A 103 5.98 16.09 -17.94
C LEU A 103 7.24 15.93 -17.10
N ASN A 104 8.25 15.22 -17.62
CA ASN A 104 9.56 15.08 -17.01
C ASN A 104 10.26 16.45 -16.88
N ASP A 105 11.05 16.62 -15.82
CA ASP A 105 11.79 17.84 -15.48
C ASP A 105 12.87 18.22 -16.51
N SER A 106 13.24 17.30 -17.41
CA SER A 106 14.09 17.60 -18.56
C SER A 106 13.43 18.54 -19.58
N THR A 107 12.10 18.69 -19.51
CA THR A 107 11.31 19.50 -20.42
C THR A 107 10.94 20.83 -19.76
N GLY A 108 11.18 21.95 -20.45
CA GLY A 108 10.84 23.27 -19.93
C GLY A 108 9.35 23.39 -19.57
N VAL A 109 9.01 24.19 -18.56
CA VAL A 109 7.65 24.35 -18.05
C VAL A 109 6.63 24.67 -19.15
N GLN A 110 7.02 25.49 -20.14
CA GLN A 110 6.16 25.90 -21.26
C GLN A 110 5.96 24.82 -22.32
N SER A 111 6.72 23.73 -22.25
CA SER A 111 6.65 22.59 -23.18
C SER A 111 5.90 21.40 -22.57
N LYS A 112 5.36 21.54 -21.34
CA LYS A 112 4.50 20.55 -20.71
C LYS A 112 3.16 20.48 -21.43
N SER A 113 2.67 19.27 -21.66
CA SER A 113 1.39 19.07 -22.33
C SER A 113 0.22 19.51 -21.44
N ILE A 114 -0.68 20.32 -21.99
CA ILE A 114 -1.91 20.80 -21.34
C ILE A 114 -3.18 20.19 -21.95
N SER A 115 -3.00 19.13 -22.73
CA SER A 115 -4.10 18.50 -23.46
C SER A 115 -5.15 17.91 -22.52
N ASN A 116 -6.38 17.80 -23.01
CA ASN A 116 -7.48 17.14 -22.30
C ASN A 116 -7.10 15.72 -21.86
N ASP A 117 -6.44 14.96 -22.75
CA ASP A 117 -5.96 13.60 -22.45
C ASP A 117 -4.91 13.61 -21.33
N THR A 118 -3.91 14.51 -21.40
CA THR A 118 -2.85 14.58 -20.39
C THR A 118 -3.42 14.90 -19.01
N LEU A 119 -4.34 15.86 -18.91
CA LEU A 119 -5.00 16.20 -17.65
C LEU A 119 -5.86 15.05 -17.12
N ALA A 120 -6.61 14.35 -17.99
CA ALA A 120 -7.42 13.21 -17.58
C ALA A 120 -6.56 12.04 -17.08
N ARG A 121 -5.45 11.75 -17.77
CA ARG A 121 -4.50 10.71 -17.38
C ARG A 121 -3.78 11.07 -16.08
N LEU A 122 -3.33 12.31 -15.90
CA LEU A 122 -2.77 12.79 -14.63
C LEU A 122 -3.76 12.64 -13.48
N ALA A 123 -5.02 13.07 -13.67
CA ALA A 123 -6.04 12.94 -12.64
C ALA A 123 -6.28 11.46 -12.28
N LYS A 124 -6.32 10.56 -13.28
CA LYS A 124 -6.41 9.12 -13.07
C LYS A 124 -5.23 8.59 -12.26
N THR A 125 -3.99 8.95 -12.63
CA THR A 125 -2.77 8.53 -11.92
C THR A 125 -2.77 9.02 -10.46
N VAL A 126 -3.17 10.26 -10.20
CA VAL A 126 -3.30 10.77 -8.82
C VAL A 126 -4.31 9.95 -8.02
N LEU A 127 -5.47 9.61 -8.61
CA LEU A 127 -6.47 8.78 -7.94
C LEU A 127 -5.95 7.37 -7.64
N THR A 128 -5.26 6.72 -8.59
CA THR A 128 -4.71 5.38 -8.38
C THR A 128 -3.63 5.37 -7.30
N LEU A 129 -2.75 6.37 -7.27
CA LEU A 129 -1.71 6.48 -6.25
C LEU A 129 -2.29 6.80 -4.86
N LYS A 130 -3.36 7.60 -4.78
CA LYS A 130 -4.06 7.84 -3.51
C LYS A 130 -4.72 6.57 -2.96
N GLU A 131 -5.31 5.75 -3.83
CA GLU A 131 -5.89 4.48 -3.42
C GLU A 131 -4.81 3.47 -3.01
N ASP A 132 -3.69 3.38 -3.74
CA ASP A 132 -2.54 2.54 -3.37
C ASP A 132 -1.98 2.95 -2.00
N LYS A 133 -1.79 4.26 -1.77
CA LYS A 133 -1.38 4.81 -0.46
C LYS A 133 -2.31 4.36 0.67
N LYS A 134 -3.62 4.42 0.44
CA LYS A 134 -4.61 3.99 1.42
C LYS A 134 -4.53 2.49 1.70
N GLN A 135 -4.43 1.66 0.66
CA GLN A 135 -4.36 0.20 0.78
C GLN A 135 -3.08 -0.22 1.52
N ARG A 136 -1.93 0.36 1.15
CA ARG A 136 -0.66 0.08 1.82
C ARG A 136 -0.64 0.51 3.27
N LEU A 137 -1.23 1.67 3.59
CA LEU A 137 -1.35 2.11 4.99
C LEU A 137 -2.21 1.15 5.81
N GLN A 138 -3.37 0.74 5.29
CA GLN A 138 -4.23 -0.22 5.98
C GLN A 138 -3.49 -1.54 6.22
N LYS A 139 -2.80 -2.07 5.21
CA LYS A 139 -2.01 -3.29 5.34
C LYS A 139 -0.90 -3.15 6.38
N LEU A 140 -0.17 -2.03 6.38
CA LEU A 140 0.87 -1.75 7.37
C LEU A 140 0.29 -1.67 8.79
N GLN A 141 -0.89 -1.08 8.97
CA GLN A 141 -1.59 -1.01 10.26
C GLN A 141 -2.02 -2.40 10.77
N GLU A 142 -2.53 -3.25 9.89
CA GLU A 142 -2.86 -4.64 10.19
C GLU A 142 -1.62 -5.44 10.62
N LEU A 143 -0.49 -5.25 9.93
CA LEU A 143 0.78 -5.88 10.29
C LEU A 143 1.33 -5.35 11.61
N ALA A 144 1.26 -4.03 11.86
CA ALA A 144 1.67 -3.44 13.12
C ALA A 144 0.88 -4.02 14.30
N SER A 145 -0.43 -4.20 14.15
CA SER A 145 -1.27 -4.84 15.17
C SER A 145 -0.83 -6.28 15.43
N GLN A 146 -0.63 -7.07 14.38
CA GLN A 146 -0.17 -8.46 14.49
C GLN A 146 1.20 -8.57 15.17
N LEU A 147 2.15 -7.71 14.80
CA LEU A 147 3.47 -7.65 15.44
C LEU A 147 3.35 -7.36 16.93
N ILE A 148 2.52 -6.37 17.32
CA ILE A 148 2.31 -6.03 18.73
C ILE A 148 1.72 -7.21 19.50
N ASP A 149 0.70 -7.87 18.95
CA ASP A 149 0.06 -9.02 19.58
C ASP A 149 1.05 -10.19 19.73
N LEU A 150 1.83 -10.48 18.70
CA LEU A 150 2.86 -11.53 18.73
C LEU A 150 3.99 -11.20 19.70
N TRP A 151 4.47 -9.96 19.75
CA TRP A 151 5.50 -9.56 20.71
C TRP A 151 5.01 -9.64 22.16
N ASN A 152 3.76 -9.26 22.40
CA ASN A 152 3.15 -9.37 23.74
C ASN A 152 2.96 -10.83 24.14
N LEU A 153 2.58 -11.70 23.19
CA LEU A 153 2.43 -13.13 23.44
C LEU A 153 3.77 -13.83 23.69
N MET A 154 4.81 -13.43 22.97
CA MET A 154 6.13 -14.09 22.99
C MET A 154 7.11 -13.48 23.99
N ASP A 155 6.67 -12.47 24.75
CA ASP A 155 7.48 -11.64 25.65
C ASP A 155 8.74 -11.10 24.96
N THR A 156 8.61 -10.65 23.71
CA THR A 156 9.74 -10.18 22.89
C THR A 156 10.41 -8.95 23.52
N HIS A 157 11.74 -8.95 23.55
CA HIS A 157 12.55 -7.87 24.14
C HIS A 157 12.35 -6.52 23.44
N PRO A 158 12.34 -5.39 24.17
CA PRO A 158 12.15 -4.05 23.58
C PRO A 158 13.18 -3.69 22.49
N GLU A 159 14.42 -4.18 22.60
CA GLU A 159 15.46 -3.95 21.61
C GLU A 159 15.09 -4.56 20.26
N GLU A 160 14.49 -5.75 20.25
CA GLU A 160 14.01 -6.42 19.04
C GLU A 160 12.78 -5.71 18.46
N ARG A 161 11.87 -5.21 19.32
CA ARG A 161 10.70 -4.44 18.89
C ARG A 161 11.10 -3.13 18.21
N SER A 162 12.15 -2.46 18.70
CA SER A 162 12.60 -1.16 18.18
C SER A 162 13.04 -1.18 16.71
N LEU A 163 13.43 -2.35 16.20
CA LEU A 163 13.78 -2.54 14.79
C LEU A 163 12.60 -2.25 13.85
N PHE A 164 11.36 -2.36 14.36
CA PHE A 164 10.11 -2.17 13.62
C PHE A 164 9.37 -0.89 14.02
N ASP A 165 10.04 0.06 14.69
CA ASP A 165 9.43 1.35 15.09
C ASP A 165 8.82 2.10 13.88
N HIS A 166 9.45 1.99 12.71
CA HIS A 166 9.01 2.56 11.44
C HIS A 166 7.69 1.98 10.92
N VAL A 167 7.33 0.76 11.33
CA VAL A 167 6.03 0.12 11.04
C VAL A 167 5.00 0.58 12.06
N THR A 168 5.36 0.54 13.35
CA THR A 168 4.42 0.82 14.43
C THR A 168 4.06 2.30 14.58
N CYS A 169 4.91 3.23 14.15
CA CYS A 169 4.63 4.66 14.24
C CYS A 169 3.42 5.10 13.40
N ASN A 170 3.09 4.35 12.34
CA ASN A 170 1.98 4.65 11.44
C ASN A 170 0.67 3.94 11.84
N MET A 171 0.67 3.16 12.92
CA MET A 171 -0.48 2.35 13.34
C MET A 171 -1.75 3.17 13.55
N SER A 172 -1.63 4.40 14.05
CA SER A 172 -2.77 5.31 14.28
C SER A 172 -2.78 6.52 13.34
N ALA A 173 -1.88 6.56 12.35
CA ALA A 173 -1.78 7.66 11.41
C ALA A 173 -2.94 7.64 10.41
N SER A 174 -3.44 8.82 10.05
CA SER A 174 -4.36 8.97 8.92
C SER A 174 -3.61 9.02 7.58
N VAL A 175 -4.31 8.77 6.46
CA VAL A 175 -3.71 8.79 5.12
C VAL A 175 -3.01 10.12 4.82
N ASP A 176 -3.53 11.24 5.33
CA ASP A 176 -2.98 12.58 5.07
C ASP A 176 -1.74 12.89 5.93
N GLU A 177 -1.62 12.28 7.11
CA GLU A 177 -0.48 12.47 8.02
C GLU A 177 0.80 11.77 7.51
N VAL A 178 0.65 10.69 6.76
CA VAL A 178 1.78 9.91 6.24
C VAL A 178 2.40 10.64 5.04
N THR A 179 3.39 11.46 5.32
CA THR A 179 4.11 12.31 4.34
C THR A 179 5.58 11.97 4.23
N VAL A 180 6.09 11.10 5.11
CA VAL A 180 7.50 10.71 5.14
C VAL A 180 7.84 9.89 3.89
N PRO A 181 8.88 10.25 3.12
CA PRO A 181 9.31 9.47 1.96
C PRO A 181 9.67 8.04 2.34
N GLY A 182 9.20 7.08 1.54
CA GLY A 182 9.42 5.65 1.73
C GLY A 182 8.59 5.01 2.84
N ALA A 183 7.78 5.76 3.60
CA ALA A 183 7.02 5.22 4.73
C ALA A 183 6.02 4.10 4.34
N LEU A 184 5.62 4.02 3.07
CA LEU A 184 4.74 3.00 2.53
C LEU A 184 5.37 2.28 1.32
N ALA A 185 6.70 2.19 1.30
CA ALA A 185 7.42 1.42 0.31
C ALA A 185 7.15 -0.09 0.47
N LEU A 186 7.16 -0.82 -0.66
CA LEU A 186 6.80 -2.24 -0.68
C LEU A 186 7.77 -3.11 0.11
N ASP A 187 9.06 -2.76 0.08
CA ASP A 187 10.12 -3.45 0.83
C ASP A 187 9.91 -3.37 2.34
N LEU A 188 9.43 -2.23 2.87
CA LEU A 188 9.09 -2.10 4.30
C LEU A 188 7.88 -2.95 4.68
N ILE A 189 6.86 -2.99 3.82
CA ILE A 189 5.67 -3.82 4.05
C ILE A 189 6.06 -5.30 4.03
N GLU A 190 6.85 -5.72 3.04
CA GLU A 190 7.39 -7.08 2.92
C GLU A 190 8.24 -7.46 4.14
N GLN A 191 9.08 -6.54 4.62
CA GLN A 191 9.87 -6.77 5.84
C GLN A 191 8.97 -7.05 7.06
N ALA A 192 7.87 -6.32 7.22
CA ALA A 192 6.92 -6.55 8.30
C ALA A 192 6.15 -7.87 8.13
N GLU A 193 5.76 -8.24 6.91
CA GLU A 193 5.12 -9.53 6.61
C GLU A 193 6.03 -10.71 6.97
N VAL A 194 7.30 -10.64 6.56
CA VAL A 194 8.29 -11.67 6.86
C VAL A 194 8.51 -11.80 8.37
N GLU A 195 8.52 -10.70 9.11
CA GLU A 195 8.66 -10.75 10.56
C GLU A 195 7.44 -11.35 11.25
N VAL A 196 6.22 -11.00 10.82
CA VAL A 196 5.00 -11.64 11.32
C VAL A 196 5.05 -13.15 11.08
N GLU A 197 5.40 -13.59 9.88
CA GLU A 197 5.52 -15.01 9.57
C GLU A 197 6.60 -15.69 10.44
N ARG A 198 7.75 -15.05 10.62
CA ARG A 198 8.83 -15.56 11.47
C ARG A 198 8.38 -15.72 12.93
N LEU A 199 7.64 -14.75 13.45
CA LEU A 199 7.11 -14.77 14.81
C LEU A 199 6.00 -15.82 14.98
N ASP A 200 5.14 -16.01 13.98
CA ASP A 200 4.12 -17.07 13.98
C ASP A 200 4.76 -18.46 13.97
N GLN A 201 5.80 -18.67 13.17
CA GLN A 201 6.57 -19.93 13.20
C GLN A 201 7.25 -20.14 14.55
N LEU A 202 7.79 -19.08 15.15
CA LEU A 202 8.39 -19.15 16.48
C LEU A 202 7.34 -19.47 17.56
N LYS A 203 6.15 -18.86 17.49
CA LYS A 203 4.98 -19.15 18.35
C LYS A 203 4.62 -20.64 18.25
N ALA A 204 4.46 -21.16 17.05
CA ALA A 204 4.13 -22.57 16.84
C ALA A 204 5.21 -23.52 17.38
N SER A 205 6.50 -23.21 17.15
CA SER A 205 7.61 -24.03 17.64
C SER A 205 7.70 -24.07 19.18
N ARG A 206 7.55 -22.92 19.85
CA ARG A 206 7.51 -22.86 21.32
C ARG A 206 6.28 -23.58 21.88
N MET A 207 5.12 -23.42 21.23
CA MET A 207 3.89 -24.11 21.63
C MET A 207 4.08 -25.64 21.57
N LYS A 208 4.69 -26.16 20.49
CA LYS A 208 5.03 -27.59 20.37
C LYS A 208 5.96 -28.05 21.50
N GLU A 209 7.00 -27.29 21.79
CA GLU A 209 7.95 -27.62 22.85
C GLU A 209 7.27 -27.72 24.22
N ILE A 210 6.46 -26.73 24.58
CA ILE A 210 5.75 -26.71 25.87
C ILE A 210 4.70 -27.81 25.93
N ALA A 211 3.93 -28.01 24.86
CA ALA A 211 2.93 -29.07 24.78
C ALA A 211 3.57 -30.45 24.96
N PHE A 212 4.68 -30.74 24.28
CA PHE A 212 5.37 -32.02 24.45
C PHE A 212 5.94 -32.22 25.85
N LYS A 213 6.46 -31.17 26.51
CA LYS A 213 6.88 -31.28 27.92
C LYS A 213 5.71 -31.67 28.83
N LYS A 214 4.55 -31.02 28.66
CA LYS A 214 3.32 -31.34 29.40
C LYS A 214 2.82 -32.75 29.09
N GLN A 215 2.87 -33.17 27.82
CA GLN A 215 2.51 -34.51 27.40
C GLN A 215 3.42 -35.58 28.03
N THR A 216 4.73 -35.33 28.10
CA THR A 216 5.66 -36.23 28.81
C THR A 216 5.37 -36.30 30.31
N GLU A 217 5.05 -35.19 30.97
CA GLU A 217 4.63 -35.21 32.39
C GLU A 217 3.37 -36.08 32.59
N LEU A 218 2.40 -35.95 31.68
CA LEU A 218 1.17 -36.74 31.71
C LEU A 218 1.46 -38.24 31.51
N GLU A 219 2.31 -38.58 30.53
CA GLU A 219 2.77 -39.95 30.26
C GLU A 219 3.46 -40.57 31.48
N GLU A 220 4.32 -39.81 32.17
CA GLU A 220 4.99 -40.28 33.40
C GLU A 220 4.01 -40.55 34.54
N ILE A 221 2.97 -39.72 34.70
CA ILE A 221 1.95 -39.92 35.75
C ILE A 221 1.14 -41.19 35.44
N PHE A 222 0.73 -41.37 34.19
CA PHE A 222 -0.03 -42.57 33.79
C PHE A 222 0.81 -43.85 33.90
N ALA A 223 2.09 -43.80 33.54
CA ALA A 223 3.01 -44.92 33.73
C ALA A 223 3.11 -45.33 35.21
N ARG A 224 3.26 -44.36 36.13
CA ARG A 224 3.26 -44.62 37.59
C ARG A 224 1.92 -45.15 38.10
N ALA A 225 0.82 -44.72 37.50
CA ALA A 225 -0.53 -45.18 37.84
C ALA A 225 -0.94 -46.50 37.16
N HIS A 226 -0.02 -47.13 36.41
CA HIS A 226 -0.28 -48.31 35.57
C HIS A 226 -1.50 -48.13 34.64
N VAL A 227 -1.66 -46.94 34.06
CA VAL A 227 -2.66 -46.63 33.03
C VAL A 227 -2.02 -46.76 31.66
N GLU A 228 -2.62 -47.57 30.78
CA GLU A 228 -2.15 -47.73 29.40
C GLU A 228 -2.64 -46.56 28.54
N ILE A 229 -1.71 -45.98 27.78
CA ILE A 229 -1.96 -44.86 26.86
C ILE A 229 -1.21 -45.11 25.55
N ASP A 230 -1.69 -44.48 24.47
CA ASP A 230 -0.99 -44.42 23.19
C ASP A 230 -0.26 -43.05 23.08
N PRO A 231 1.05 -42.99 23.40
CA PRO A 231 1.80 -41.74 23.40
C PRO A 231 1.97 -41.18 21.98
N ASP A 232 2.08 -42.04 20.97
CA ASP A 232 2.32 -41.62 19.58
C ASP A 232 1.05 -40.96 19.02
N ALA A 233 -0.12 -41.57 19.22
CA ALA A 233 -1.39 -40.97 18.81
C ALA A 233 -1.69 -39.63 19.52
N ALA A 234 -1.32 -39.51 20.81
CA ALA A 234 -1.48 -38.27 21.56
C ALA A 234 -0.59 -37.14 21.00
N ARG A 235 0.67 -37.46 20.68
CA ARG A 235 1.63 -36.51 20.10
C ARG A 235 1.24 -36.08 18.69
N GLU A 236 0.78 -37.01 17.84
CA GLU A 236 0.26 -36.67 16.51
C GLU A 236 -0.95 -35.73 16.59
N LYS A 237 -1.87 -35.97 17.54
CA LYS A 237 -3.02 -35.10 17.75
C LYS A 237 -2.61 -33.67 18.16
N ILE A 238 -1.65 -33.54 19.07
CA ILE A 238 -1.12 -32.23 19.48
C ILE A 238 -0.50 -31.50 18.28
N MET A 239 0.32 -32.20 17.50
CA MET A 239 0.98 -31.64 16.32
C MET A 239 -0.05 -31.16 15.28
N ALA A 240 -1.06 -31.97 14.98
CA ALA A 240 -2.12 -31.60 14.04
C ALA A 240 -2.93 -30.37 14.51
N LEU A 241 -3.20 -30.25 15.82
CA LEU A 241 -3.89 -29.08 16.37
C LEU A 241 -3.05 -27.80 16.20
N ILE A 242 -1.76 -27.86 16.51
CA ILE A 242 -0.86 -26.70 16.40
C ILE A 242 -0.65 -26.31 14.93
N ASP A 243 -0.42 -27.29 14.05
CA ASP A 243 -0.19 -27.04 12.62
C ASP A 243 -1.44 -26.53 11.89
N SER A 244 -2.64 -26.83 12.42
CA SER A 244 -3.89 -26.29 11.87
C SER A 244 -4.08 -24.79 12.16
N GLY A 245 -3.30 -24.20 13.07
CA GLY A 245 -3.42 -22.79 13.47
C GLY A 245 -4.75 -22.42 14.16
N ASN A 246 -5.64 -23.38 14.37
CA ASN A 246 -7.01 -23.14 14.85
C ASN A 246 -7.13 -23.08 16.38
N VAL A 247 -6.05 -23.28 17.13
CA VAL A 247 -6.07 -23.35 18.59
C VAL A 247 -5.13 -22.30 19.17
N GLU A 248 -5.66 -21.48 20.06
CA GLU A 248 -4.86 -20.48 20.77
C GLU A 248 -3.92 -21.17 21.78
N PRO A 249 -2.62 -20.81 21.85
CA PRO A 249 -1.67 -21.42 22.79
C PRO A 249 -2.16 -21.49 24.23
N ALA A 250 -2.78 -20.43 24.74
CA ALA A 250 -3.29 -20.39 26.11
C ALA A 250 -4.37 -21.45 26.37
N GLU A 251 -5.24 -21.69 25.39
CA GLU A 251 -6.33 -22.67 25.50
C GLU A 251 -5.80 -24.10 25.50
N LEU A 252 -4.91 -24.45 24.55
CA LEU A 252 -4.32 -25.79 24.50
C LEU A 252 -3.56 -26.10 25.79
N LEU A 253 -2.72 -25.17 26.25
CA LEU A 253 -1.90 -25.39 27.44
C LEU A 253 -2.77 -25.52 28.70
N ALA A 254 -3.85 -24.75 28.81
CA ALA A 254 -4.81 -24.89 29.91
C ALA A 254 -5.55 -26.23 29.88
N ASP A 255 -5.93 -26.74 28.71
CA ASP A 255 -6.53 -28.07 28.60
C ASP A 255 -5.54 -29.17 29.04
N MET A 256 -4.29 -29.08 28.60
CA MET A 256 -3.24 -30.02 29.03
C MET A 256 -2.98 -29.96 30.53
N ASP A 257 -2.98 -28.75 31.12
CA ASP A 257 -2.86 -28.58 32.57
C ASP A 257 -4.04 -29.22 33.33
N ASN A 258 -5.25 -29.11 32.79
CA ASN A 258 -6.42 -29.79 33.35
C ASN A 258 -6.32 -31.32 33.25
N GLN A 259 -5.79 -31.84 32.14
CA GLN A 259 -5.55 -33.28 31.98
C GLN A 259 -4.50 -33.79 32.99
N ILE A 260 -3.39 -33.07 33.15
CA ILE A 260 -2.35 -33.37 34.15
C ILE A 260 -2.93 -33.36 35.56
N ALA A 261 -3.75 -32.37 35.90
CA ALA A 261 -4.39 -32.28 37.22
C ALA A 261 -5.28 -33.50 37.51
N LYS A 262 -6.10 -33.91 36.53
CA LYS A 262 -6.94 -35.11 36.63
C LYS A 262 -6.11 -36.38 36.78
N ALA A 263 -5.05 -36.53 35.99
CA ALA A 263 -4.15 -37.69 36.07
C ALA A 263 -3.45 -37.78 37.43
N LYS A 264 -3.06 -36.63 38.02
CA LYS A 264 -2.49 -36.57 39.38
C LYS A 264 -3.51 -37.03 40.43
N GLU A 265 -4.77 -36.58 40.33
CA GLU A 265 -5.85 -37.00 41.23
C GLU A 265 -6.11 -38.51 41.14
N GLU A 266 -6.18 -39.04 39.91
CA GLU A 266 -6.36 -40.47 39.68
C GLU A 266 -5.20 -41.30 40.22
N SER A 267 -3.96 -40.89 39.95
CA SER A 267 -2.75 -41.53 40.49
C SER A 267 -2.78 -41.58 42.02
N LEU A 268 -3.16 -40.47 42.68
CA LEU A 268 -3.30 -40.42 44.13
C LEU A 268 -4.39 -41.37 44.65
N SER A 269 -5.54 -41.43 43.98
CA SER A 269 -6.63 -42.33 44.36
C SER A 269 -6.26 -43.81 44.30
N ARG A 270 -5.39 -44.18 43.34
CA ARG A 270 -4.94 -45.57 43.12
C ARG A 270 -3.75 -45.97 43.99
N LYS A 271 -3.09 -45.00 44.62
CA LYS A 271 -1.83 -45.19 45.37
C LYS A 271 -1.92 -46.31 46.40
N ASP A 272 -2.93 -46.28 47.28
CA ASP A 272 -3.07 -47.28 48.34
C ASP A 272 -3.24 -48.71 47.80
N ILE A 273 -3.83 -48.86 46.61
CA ILE A 273 -4.02 -50.15 45.94
C ILE A 273 -2.70 -50.61 45.33
N LEU A 274 -2.02 -49.73 44.59
CA LEU A 274 -0.74 -50.01 43.96
C LEU A 274 0.33 -50.37 45.00
N ASP A 275 0.43 -49.64 46.11
CA ASP A 275 1.34 -49.94 47.22
C ASP A 275 1.10 -51.34 47.82
N LYS A 276 -0.16 -51.79 47.88
CA LYS A 276 -0.49 -53.15 48.36
C LYS A 276 -0.11 -54.22 47.33
N VAL A 277 -0.33 -53.95 46.04
CA VAL A 277 0.06 -54.85 44.96
C VAL A 277 1.57 -55.03 44.91
N GLU A 278 2.34 -53.93 44.99
CA GLU A 278 3.80 -53.97 45.00
C GLU A 278 4.36 -54.75 46.20
N LYS A 279 3.81 -54.52 47.40
CA LYS A 279 4.14 -55.31 48.60
C LYS A 279 3.84 -56.79 48.42
N TRP A 280 2.73 -57.13 47.76
CA TRP A 280 2.37 -58.51 47.50
C TRP A 280 3.32 -59.16 46.48
N MET A 281 3.63 -58.48 45.37
CA MET A 281 4.61 -58.96 44.39
C MET A 281 5.99 -59.19 45.01
N SER A 282 6.47 -58.25 45.82
CA SER A 282 7.77 -58.35 46.50
C SER A 282 7.83 -59.48 47.53
N ALA A 283 6.69 -59.93 48.06
CA ALA A 283 6.61 -61.06 48.99
C ALA A 283 6.44 -62.42 48.28
N CYS A 284 6.14 -62.39 46.97
CA CYS A 284 6.01 -63.57 46.13
C CYS A 284 7.30 -63.88 45.33
N GLU A 285 8.24 -62.95 45.25
CA GLU A 285 9.65 -63.19 44.90
C GLU A 285 10.45 -63.77 46.08
#